data_AF-A0A1M5Z9E1-F1
#
_entry.id   AF-A0A1M5Z9E1-F1
#
_cell.length_a   1.000
_cell.length_b   1.000
_cell.length_c   1.000
_cell.angle_alpha   90.00
_cell.angle_beta   90.00
_cell.angle_gamma   90.00
#
_symmetry.space_group_name_H-M   'P 1'
#
loop_
_entity.id
_entity.type
_entity.pdbx_description
1 polymer ?
#
loop_
_entity_poly.entity_id
_entity_poly.type
_entity_poly.pdbx_seq_one_letter_code
_entity_poly.pdbx_strand_id
1 'polypeptide(L)'
;MKKNLCRLLFLILIVINIPKITSATEERDYLITMKQDLLTLKLAYPEHVKSVEKNGDKVYLIMKSGKKVLYDDKRNKTHDDKLQDPDLQDMMEQIYPLEMPKEIMKKDFDPGRARSYEIFNEVYGDSKKAIETNLIALQYGYTNYQFNSKNGAKTSLETALKEVMPLAKSRGDIGGILYPASGTFNYRVISGTGRLSPHSYGIAIDLKSDKRDYWKWSSEKDGNSRLLQYPKELVEAFEKNNFVWGGKWGHFDILHFEYRPEIILKAKYFGGWSGEEESWHKGAPEDEDTKEFIEIINDNLK
;
A
#
# COMPACT_ATOMS: atom_id res chain seq x y z
N MET A 1 -6.28 -83.10 4.48
CA MET A 1 -5.41 -82.77 3.33
C MET A 1 -5.56 -81.29 2.97
N LYS A 2 -4.45 -80.63 2.62
CA LYS A 2 -4.23 -79.20 2.24
C LYS A 2 -3.98 -78.27 3.46
N LYS A 3 -2.73 -78.04 3.86
CA LYS A 3 -1.60 -77.25 3.28
C LYS A 3 -1.84 -75.72 3.30
N ASN A 4 -1.09 -75.08 4.21
CA ASN A 4 -0.30 -73.84 4.10
C ASN A 4 -0.85 -72.66 3.30
N LEU A 5 -0.89 -71.47 3.93
CA LEU A 5 -0.11 -70.34 3.42
C LEU A 5 0.12 -69.25 4.50
N CYS A 6 1.37 -69.16 4.95
CA CYS A 6 1.91 -67.97 5.62
C CYS A 6 1.83 -66.77 4.67
N ARG A 7 1.30 -65.64 5.13
CA ARG A 7 1.61 -64.32 4.56
C ARG A 7 2.08 -63.40 5.67
N LEU A 8 3.40 -63.31 5.79
CA LEU A 8 4.09 -62.29 6.56
C LEU A 8 3.98 -60.98 5.76
N LEU A 9 3.19 -60.02 6.24
CA LEU A 9 3.13 -58.68 5.68
C LEU A 9 4.29 -57.87 6.26
N PHE A 10 5.36 -57.67 5.50
CA PHE A 10 6.38 -56.66 5.79
C PHE A 10 5.80 -55.28 5.45
N LEU A 11 5.34 -54.54 6.45
CA LEU A 11 5.10 -53.10 6.31
C LEU A 11 6.45 -52.39 6.34
N ILE A 12 6.95 -52.02 5.17
CA ILE A 12 8.03 -51.04 5.03
C ILE A 12 7.40 -49.66 5.29
N LEU A 13 7.65 -49.11 6.48
CA LEU A 13 7.45 -47.69 6.76
C LEU A 13 8.48 -46.91 5.93
N ILE A 14 8.07 -46.47 4.73
CA ILE A 14 8.78 -45.43 4.02
C ILE A 14 8.48 -44.13 4.76
N VAL A 15 9.39 -43.71 5.62
CA VAL A 15 9.42 -42.35 6.16
C VAL A 15 9.81 -41.44 5.00
N ILE A 16 8.82 -40.91 4.29
CA ILE A 16 9.03 -39.82 3.32
C ILE A 16 9.44 -38.60 4.14
N ASN A 17 10.74 -38.32 4.15
CA ASN A 17 11.34 -37.21 4.88
C ASN A 17 11.59 -36.05 3.92
N ILE A 18 10.54 -35.30 3.56
CA ILE A 18 10.60 -34.02 2.81
C ILE A 18 9.41 -33.15 3.30
N PRO A 19 9.54 -31.84 3.66
CA PRO A 19 10.67 -30.91 3.44
C PRO A 19 11.07 -30.06 4.68
N LYS A 20 12.35 -30.05 5.07
CA LYS A 20 12.94 -28.94 5.86
C LYS A 20 13.39 -27.74 5.00
N ILE A 21 13.46 -27.94 3.68
CA ILE A 21 14.00 -26.97 2.73
C ILE A 21 12.95 -25.89 2.42
N THR A 22 11.67 -26.24 2.26
CA THR A 22 10.60 -25.27 1.95
C THR A 22 10.38 -24.28 3.10
N SER A 23 10.36 -24.76 4.34
CA SER A 23 10.17 -23.88 5.51
C SER A 23 11.32 -22.89 5.69
N ALA A 24 12.56 -23.29 5.39
CA ALA A 24 13.72 -22.40 5.50
C ALA A 24 13.73 -21.32 4.39
N THR A 25 13.28 -21.66 3.18
CA THR A 25 13.10 -20.69 2.10
C THR A 25 11.96 -19.73 2.40
N GLU A 26 10.81 -20.22 2.85
CA GLU A 26 9.67 -19.39 3.26
C GLU A 26 10.04 -18.43 4.41
N GLU A 27 10.79 -18.91 5.40
CA GLU A 27 11.29 -18.07 6.49
C GLU A 27 12.28 -17.01 5.99
N ARG A 28 13.22 -17.37 5.11
CA ARG A 28 14.14 -16.42 4.48
C ARG A 28 13.39 -15.33 3.71
N ASP A 29 12.43 -15.73 2.89
CA ASP A 29 11.67 -14.80 2.05
C ASP A 29 10.83 -13.86 2.92
N TYR A 30 10.19 -14.40 3.96
CA TYR A 30 9.48 -13.58 4.97
C TYR A 30 10.43 -12.55 5.62
N LEU A 31 11.62 -12.96 6.06
CA LEU A 31 12.58 -12.06 6.70
C LEU A 31 13.05 -10.96 5.75
N ILE A 32 13.32 -11.28 4.49
CA ILE A 32 13.72 -10.31 3.46
C ILE A 32 12.58 -9.32 3.21
N THR A 33 11.35 -9.80 2.96
CA THR A 33 10.19 -8.93 2.73
C THR A 33 9.92 -8.03 3.93
N MET A 34 10.01 -8.55 5.16
CA MET A 34 9.87 -7.74 6.37
C MET A 34 10.88 -6.61 6.44
N LYS A 35 12.16 -6.88 6.16
CA LYS A 35 13.20 -5.84 6.16
C LYS A 35 12.95 -4.78 5.07
N GLN A 36 12.56 -5.21 3.87
CA GLN A 36 12.21 -4.32 2.75
C GLN A 36 11.00 -3.43 3.07
N ASP A 37 9.98 -3.98 3.74
CA ASP A 37 8.78 -3.26 4.15
C ASP A 37 9.11 -2.21 5.22
N LEU A 38 9.88 -2.59 6.24
CA LEU A 38 10.31 -1.67 7.29
C LEU A 38 11.20 -0.54 6.75
N LEU A 39 12.11 -0.86 5.82
CA LEU A 39 12.91 0.15 5.14
C LEU A 39 12.03 1.09 4.31
N THR A 40 11.06 0.55 3.58
CA THR A 40 10.13 1.34 2.78
C THR A 40 9.27 2.26 3.65
N LEU A 41 8.82 1.79 4.81
CA LEU A 41 8.11 2.61 5.79
C LEU A 41 8.98 3.75 6.31
N LYS A 42 10.29 3.54 6.55
CA LYS A 42 11.21 4.64 6.86
C LYS A 42 11.32 5.64 5.71
N LEU A 43 11.49 5.18 4.47
CA LEU A 43 11.60 6.05 3.30
C LEU A 43 10.32 6.86 3.04
N ALA A 44 9.16 6.26 3.31
CA ALA A 44 7.86 6.89 3.15
C ALA A 44 7.51 7.89 4.26
N TYR A 45 8.07 7.68 5.46
CA TYR A 45 7.79 8.46 6.66
C TYR A 45 9.08 8.88 7.39
N PRO A 46 10.04 9.55 6.70
CA PRO A 46 11.41 9.73 7.19
C PRO A 46 11.47 10.54 8.49
N GLU A 47 10.56 11.50 8.64
CA GLU A 47 10.44 12.33 9.83
C GLU A 47 9.66 11.70 10.98
N HIS A 48 9.01 10.57 10.76
CA HIS A 48 8.14 9.93 11.75
C HIS A 48 8.68 8.59 12.22
N VAL A 49 9.42 7.85 11.39
CA VAL A 49 10.00 6.56 11.74
C VAL A 49 11.40 6.74 12.33
N LYS A 50 11.61 6.17 13.52
CA LYS A 50 12.86 6.25 14.28
C LYS A 50 13.70 4.99 14.17
N SER A 51 13.09 3.82 14.38
CA SER A 51 13.84 2.56 14.49
C SER A 51 12.91 1.35 14.27
N VAL A 52 13.46 0.15 14.45
CA VAL A 52 12.72 -1.11 14.52
C VAL A 52 13.12 -1.86 15.79
N GLU A 53 12.22 -2.66 16.34
CA GLU A 53 12.49 -3.47 17.54
C GLU A 53 11.96 -4.89 17.34
N LYS A 54 12.75 -5.89 17.73
CA LYS A 54 12.33 -7.28 17.84
C LYS A 54 12.12 -7.62 19.32
N ASN A 55 10.96 -8.17 19.65
CA ASN A 55 10.64 -8.67 20.98
C ASN A 55 9.99 -10.06 20.84
N GLY A 56 10.78 -11.10 21.11
CA GLY A 56 10.39 -12.49 20.84
C GLY A 56 10.25 -12.73 19.33
N ASP A 57 9.08 -13.21 18.93
CA ASP A 57 8.68 -13.46 17.54
C ASP A 57 8.07 -12.23 16.86
N LYS A 58 7.83 -11.14 17.60
CA LYS A 58 7.19 -9.93 17.09
C LYS A 58 8.22 -8.86 16.73
N VAL A 59 7.94 -8.18 15.63
CA VAL A 59 8.71 -7.02 15.15
C VAL A 59 7.82 -5.79 15.15
N TYR A 60 8.39 -4.65 15.56
CA TYR A 60 7.68 -3.38 15.67
C TYR A 60 8.43 -2.29 14.91
N LEU A 61 7.67 -1.43 14.24
CA LEU A 61 8.15 -0.14 13.77
C LEU A 61 8.07 0.86 14.94
N ILE A 62 9.17 1.55 15.22
CA ILE A 62 9.26 2.51 16.31
C ILE A 62 9.16 3.92 15.75
N MET A 63 8.10 4.63 16.13
CA MET A 63 7.86 6.02 15.73
C MET A 63 8.70 6.98 16.57
N LYS A 64 8.98 8.20 16.08
CA LYS A 64 9.74 9.24 16.82
C LYS A 64 9.06 9.63 18.14
N SER A 65 7.73 9.49 18.25
CA SER A 65 6.98 9.65 19.51
C SER A 65 7.24 8.58 20.56
N GLY A 66 7.88 7.46 20.17
CA GLY A 66 8.04 6.26 21.00
C GLY A 66 6.92 5.23 20.84
N LYS A 67 5.86 5.53 20.07
CA LYS A 67 4.82 4.56 19.73
C LYS A 67 5.44 3.36 18.98
N LYS A 68 5.03 2.15 19.37
CA LYS A 68 5.40 0.90 18.71
C LYS A 68 4.21 0.42 17.88
N VAL A 69 4.41 0.25 16.58
CA VAL A 69 3.38 -0.29 15.67
C VAL A 69 3.80 -1.70 15.27
N LEU A 70 2.93 -2.68 15.51
CA LEU A 70 3.21 -4.08 15.20
C LEU A 70 3.36 -4.28 13.68
N TYR A 71 4.42 -4.99 13.27
CA TYR A 71 4.62 -5.33 11.87
C TYR A 71 3.63 -6.42 11.42
N ASP A 72 3.65 -7.59 12.07
CA ASP A 72 2.88 -8.77 11.68
C ASP A 72 2.35 -9.46 12.94
N ASP A 73 1.03 -9.71 12.99
CA ASP A 73 0.37 -10.42 14.09
C ASP A 73 0.33 -11.95 13.96
N LYS A 74 0.84 -12.49 12.85
CA LYS A 74 0.96 -13.92 12.53
C LYS A 74 -0.37 -14.66 12.39
N ARG A 75 -1.51 -13.96 12.32
CA ARG A 75 -2.80 -14.59 12.08
C ARG A 75 -2.95 -14.95 10.61
N ASN A 76 -3.55 -16.10 10.35
CA ASN A 76 -3.98 -16.46 9.00
C ASN A 76 -5.25 -15.66 8.66
N LYS A 77 -5.13 -14.67 7.78
CA LYS A 77 -6.19 -13.71 7.43
C LYS A 77 -6.66 -13.92 6.00
N THR A 78 -7.97 -13.87 5.77
CA THR A 78 -8.53 -13.72 4.42
C THR A 78 -8.31 -12.31 3.89
N HIS A 79 -8.49 -12.07 2.57
CA HIS A 79 -8.40 -10.72 2.00
C HIS A 79 -9.32 -9.71 2.72
N ASP A 80 -10.55 -10.12 3.02
CA ASP A 80 -11.49 -9.26 3.74
C ASP A 80 -11.02 -9.01 5.17
N ASP A 81 -10.46 -10.00 5.88
CA ASP A 81 -9.89 -9.80 7.21
C ASP A 81 -8.74 -8.80 7.18
N LYS A 82 -7.86 -8.85 6.17
CA LYS A 82 -6.78 -7.87 5.99
C LYS A 82 -7.30 -6.46 5.75
N LEU A 83 -8.42 -6.30 5.04
CA LEU A 83 -9.08 -5.00 4.91
C LEU A 83 -9.76 -4.55 6.21
N GLN A 84 -10.18 -5.50 7.07
CA GLN A 84 -10.86 -5.23 8.33
C GLN A 84 -9.95 -5.04 9.55
N ASP A 85 -8.83 -5.71 9.65
CA ASP A 85 -7.95 -5.61 10.81
C ASP A 85 -6.49 -5.76 10.38
N PRO A 86 -6.01 -4.83 9.53
CA PRO A 86 -4.66 -4.88 9.00
C PRO A 86 -3.61 -4.56 10.06
N ASP A 87 -2.51 -5.32 10.01
CA ASP A 87 -1.21 -4.86 10.53
C ASP A 87 -0.37 -4.22 9.41
N LEU A 88 0.91 -3.93 9.67
CA LEU A 88 1.77 -3.32 8.65
C LEU A 88 2.13 -4.30 7.53
N GLN A 89 2.26 -5.59 7.84
CA GLN A 89 2.54 -6.62 6.86
C GLN A 89 1.38 -6.73 5.87
N ASP A 90 0.13 -6.77 6.34
CA ASP A 90 -1.05 -6.75 5.47
C ASP A 90 -1.13 -5.50 4.59
N MET A 91 -0.82 -4.33 5.17
CA MET A 91 -0.83 -3.05 4.45
C MET A 91 0.19 -3.04 3.31
N MET A 92 1.35 -3.68 3.51
CA MET A 92 2.47 -3.68 2.58
C MET A 92 2.46 -4.88 1.62
N GLU A 93 1.71 -5.95 1.90
CA GLU A 93 1.80 -7.25 1.22
C GLU A 93 1.74 -7.16 -0.31
N GLN A 94 0.78 -6.41 -0.85
CA GLN A 94 0.51 -6.38 -2.29
C GLN A 94 1.38 -5.32 -3.00
N ILE A 95 2.16 -5.77 -3.98
CA ILE A 95 2.94 -4.88 -4.84
C ILE A 95 2.02 -4.10 -5.78
N TYR A 96 2.04 -2.77 -5.67
CA TYR A 96 1.28 -1.91 -6.57
C TYR A 96 1.86 -1.93 -8.00
N PRO A 97 1.05 -2.24 -9.04
CA PRO A 97 1.54 -2.25 -10.41
C PRO A 97 1.69 -0.82 -10.91
N LEU A 98 2.90 -0.43 -11.35
CA LEU A 98 3.15 0.89 -11.94
C LEU A 98 2.66 1.01 -13.38
N GLU A 99 2.54 -0.11 -14.09
CA GLU A 99 1.97 -0.13 -15.45
C GLU A 99 0.47 0.15 -15.46
N MET A 100 -0.03 0.70 -16.57
CA MET A 100 -1.46 0.93 -16.76
C MET A 100 -2.21 -0.40 -16.89
N PRO A 101 -3.28 -0.63 -16.11
CA PRO A 101 -4.14 -1.78 -16.28
C PRO A 101 -4.88 -1.73 -17.63
N LYS A 102 -5.17 -2.91 -18.17
CA LYS A 102 -6.05 -3.07 -19.34
C LYS A 102 -7.49 -3.41 -18.96
N GLU A 103 -7.67 -3.90 -17.73
CA GLU A 103 -8.93 -4.27 -17.14
C GLU A 103 -8.85 -4.11 -15.61
N ILE A 104 -10.01 -4.10 -14.94
CA ILE A 104 -10.14 -4.12 -13.49
C ILE A 104 -9.33 -5.30 -12.93
N MET A 105 -8.65 -5.06 -11.81
CA MET A 105 -7.84 -6.10 -11.16
C MET A 105 -8.70 -7.23 -10.58
N LYS A 106 -8.07 -8.34 -10.21
CA LYS A 106 -8.75 -9.41 -9.47
C LYS A 106 -9.32 -8.87 -8.16
N LYS A 107 -10.47 -9.40 -7.74
CA LYS A 107 -11.24 -8.92 -6.58
C LYS A 107 -10.44 -8.92 -5.26
N ASP A 108 -9.49 -9.83 -5.12
CA ASP A 108 -8.58 -9.97 -3.98
C ASP A 108 -7.28 -9.17 -4.13
N PHE A 109 -7.18 -8.32 -5.15
CA PHE A 109 -6.00 -7.51 -5.41
C PHE A 109 -6.35 -6.02 -5.33
N ASP A 110 -5.99 -5.41 -4.21
CA ASP A 110 -6.31 -4.06 -3.80
C ASP A 110 -5.08 -3.37 -3.15
N PRO A 111 -3.96 -3.22 -3.88
CA PRO A 111 -2.72 -2.71 -3.30
C PRO A 111 -2.92 -1.33 -2.67
N GLY A 112 -2.67 -1.24 -1.36
CA GLY A 112 -2.89 -0.05 -0.55
C GLY A 112 -4.32 0.11 0.02
N ARG A 113 -5.30 -0.79 -0.19
CA ARG A 113 -6.60 -0.64 0.51
C ARG A 113 -6.54 -1.10 1.98
N ALA A 114 -5.67 -2.04 2.34
CA ALA A 114 -5.32 -2.32 3.72
C ALA A 114 -4.55 -1.10 4.30
N ARG A 115 -4.88 -0.69 5.53
CA ARG A 115 -4.39 0.56 6.14
C ARG A 115 -4.14 0.38 7.63
N SER A 116 -2.90 0.59 8.06
CA SER A 116 -2.60 0.73 9.48
C SER A 116 -3.06 2.10 9.99
N TYR A 117 -4.20 2.12 10.68
CA TYR A 117 -4.73 3.32 11.33
C TYR A 117 -3.79 3.85 12.43
N GLU A 118 -2.93 2.99 12.98
CA GLU A 118 -1.94 3.42 13.94
C GLU A 118 -0.91 4.39 13.35
N ILE A 119 -0.42 4.14 12.13
CA ILE A 119 0.49 5.04 11.41
C ILE A 119 -0.28 6.27 10.93
N PHE A 120 -1.49 6.10 10.37
CA PHE A 120 -2.24 7.23 9.84
C PHE A 120 -2.57 8.25 10.92
N ASN A 121 -3.01 7.78 12.10
CA ASN A 121 -3.29 8.64 13.24
C ASN A 121 -2.03 9.34 13.75
N GLU A 122 -0.89 8.63 13.80
CA GLU A 122 0.39 9.17 14.23
C GLU A 122 0.91 10.28 13.30
N VAL A 123 0.74 10.11 11.99
CA VAL A 123 1.31 11.00 10.98
C VAL A 123 0.36 12.16 10.63
N TYR A 124 -0.91 11.87 10.40
CA TYR A 124 -1.88 12.80 9.83
C TYR A 124 -2.86 13.39 10.85
N GLY A 125 -2.95 12.80 12.04
CA GLY A 125 -3.78 13.23 13.17
C GLY A 125 -4.73 12.14 13.64
N ASP A 126 -4.87 12.00 14.96
CA ASP A 126 -5.64 10.93 15.64
C ASP A 126 -7.10 11.27 15.93
N SER A 127 -7.50 12.49 15.63
CA SER A 127 -8.82 13.04 15.93
C SER A 127 -9.22 14.06 14.87
N LYS A 128 -10.53 14.30 14.72
CA LYS A 128 -11.05 15.31 13.79
C LYS A 128 -10.33 16.66 13.93
N LYS A 129 -10.18 17.13 15.17
CA LYS A 129 -9.53 18.42 15.48
C LYS A 129 -8.04 18.42 15.11
N ALA A 130 -7.31 17.34 15.43
CA ALA A 130 -5.90 17.21 15.08
C ALA A 130 -5.71 17.22 13.55
N ILE A 131 -6.57 16.50 12.83
CA ILE A 131 -6.53 16.46 11.37
C ILE A 131 -6.86 17.83 10.77
N GLU A 132 -7.95 18.47 11.20
CA GLU A 132 -8.35 19.80 10.70
C GLU A 132 -7.26 20.86 10.93
N THR A 133 -6.49 20.74 12.02
CA THR A 133 -5.34 21.63 12.28
C THR A 133 -4.19 21.42 11.27
N ASN A 134 -4.07 20.21 10.73
CA ASN A 134 -3.05 19.89 9.73
C ASN A 134 -3.48 20.26 8.29
N LEU A 135 -4.76 20.58 8.06
CA LEU A 135 -5.29 20.92 6.74
C LEU A 135 -4.92 22.35 6.33
N ILE A 136 -4.31 22.48 5.16
CA ILE A 136 -3.94 23.77 4.58
C ILE A 136 -4.51 23.83 3.16
N ALA A 137 -4.98 25.02 2.77
CA ALA A 137 -5.46 25.26 1.41
C ALA A 137 -4.36 25.01 0.37
N LEU A 138 -4.75 24.47 -0.79
CA LEU A 138 -3.86 24.35 -1.93
C LEU A 138 -3.52 25.73 -2.49
N GLN A 139 -2.26 25.92 -2.87
CA GLN A 139 -1.73 27.12 -3.50
C GLN A 139 -1.73 27.00 -5.03
N TYR A 140 -2.00 25.80 -5.57
CA TYR A 140 -2.04 25.52 -7.00
C TYR A 140 -3.17 24.53 -7.34
N GLY A 141 -3.82 24.75 -8.49
CA GLY A 141 -4.93 23.93 -8.96
C GLY A 141 -6.24 24.23 -8.25
N TYR A 142 -6.74 23.31 -7.43
CA TYR A 142 -8.00 23.48 -6.70
C TYR A 142 -7.78 24.32 -5.43
N THR A 143 -7.55 25.63 -5.58
CA THR A 143 -7.19 26.51 -4.46
C THR A 143 -8.25 26.65 -3.37
N ASN A 144 -9.48 26.24 -3.66
CA ASN A 144 -10.59 26.13 -2.72
C ASN A 144 -10.59 24.80 -1.93
N TYR A 145 -9.68 23.87 -2.23
CA TYR A 145 -9.55 22.61 -1.52
C TYR A 145 -8.42 22.67 -0.50
N GLN A 146 -8.55 21.84 0.52
CA GLN A 146 -7.54 21.66 1.57
C GLN A 146 -6.96 20.25 1.51
N PHE A 147 -5.71 20.13 1.94
CA PHE A 147 -5.01 18.86 2.02
C PHE A 147 -4.10 18.83 3.23
N ASN A 148 -3.74 17.64 3.70
CA ASN A 148 -2.91 17.49 4.89
C ASN A 148 -1.48 17.98 4.61
N SER A 149 -0.96 18.83 5.49
CA SER A 149 0.39 19.38 5.39
C SER A 149 1.47 18.44 5.93
N LYS A 150 1.10 17.39 6.66
CA LYS A 150 2.05 16.42 7.22
C LYS A 150 2.55 15.45 6.16
N ASN A 151 3.76 14.96 6.38
CA ASN A 151 4.47 13.99 5.54
C ASN A 151 4.46 14.34 4.04
N GLY A 152 4.50 15.63 3.69
CA GLY A 152 4.56 16.08 2.29
C GLY A 152 3.29 15.89 1.45
N ALA A 153 2.19 15.40 2.02
CA ALA A 153 0.98 15.03 1.27
C ALA A 153 0.42 16.19 0.41
N LYS A 154 0.28 17.40 0.99
CA LYS A 154 -0.12 18.62 0.26
C LYS A 154 0.83 18.93 -0.89
N THR A 155 2.13 18.94 -0.61
CA THR A 155 3.17 19.28 -1.59
C THR A 155 3.15 18.29 -2.76
N SER A 156 2.93 17.01 -2.49
CA SER A 156 2.79 15.98 -3.50
C SER A 156 1.55 16.21 -4.38
N LEU A 157 0.39 16.55 -3.79
CA LEU A 157 -0.79 16.89 -4.60
C LEU A 157 -0.52 18.11 -5.49
N GLU A 158 0.06 19.18 -4.94
CA GLU A 158 0.38 20.39 -5.71
C GLU A 158 1.36 20.10 -6.86
N THR A 159 2.34 19.24 -6.65
CA THR A 159 3.30 18.84 -7.68
C THR A 159 2.62 18.00 -8.77
N ALA A 160 1.80 17.01 -8.41
CA ALA A 160 1.00 16.25 -9.37
C ALA A 160 0.12 17.18 -10.23
N LEU A 161 -0.55 18.15 -9.60
CA LEU A 161 -1.39 19.14 -10.27
C LEU A 161 -0.58 20.05 -11.21
N LYS A 162 0.62 20.48 -10.81
CA LYS A 162 1.53 21.26 -11.66
C LYS A 162 1.97 20.50 -12.91
N GLU A 163 2.11 19.17 -12.82
CA GLU A 163 2.44 18.31 -13.96
C GLU A 163 1.23 18.12 -14.90
N VAL A 164 0.04 17.83 -14.37
CA VAL A 164 -1.13 17.44 -15.19
C VAL A 164 -1.94 18.62 -15.72
N MET A 165 -2.04 19.73 -14.99
CA MET A 165 -2.90 20.86 -15.40
C MET A 165 -2.47 21.54 -16.71
N PRO A 166 -1.17 21.72 -17.01
CA PRO A 166 -0.76 22.20 -18.33
C PRO A 166 -1.24 21.28 -19.46
N LEU A 167 -1.18 19.96 -19.27
CA LEU A 167 -1.67 18.97 -20.24
C LEU A 167 -3.18 19.11 -20.44
N ALA A 168 -3.94 19.26 -19.35
CA ALA A 168 -5.40 19.41 -19.38
C ALA A 168 -5.89 20.59 -20.24
N LYS A 169 -5.05 21.61 -20.47
CA LYS A 169 -5.39 22.76 -21.34
C LYS A 169 -5.43 22.42 -22.83
N SER A 170 -4.59 21.47 -23.26
CA SER A 170 -4.50 21.04 -24.67
C SER A 170 -5.10 19.65 -24.92
N ARG A 171 -5.34 18.88 -23.85
CA ARG A 171 -5.85 17.51 -23.90
C ARG A 171 -7.21 17.38 -23.22
N GLY A 172 -8.25 17.32 -24.04
CA GLY A 172 -9.65 17.23 -23.58
C GLY A 172 -9.98 15.92 -22.84
N ASP A 173 -9.26 14.84 -23.13
CA ASP A 173 -9.32 13.57 -22.40
C ASP A 173 -8.83 13.71 -20.95
N ILE A 174 -7.73 14.45 -20.74
CA ILE A 174 -7.22 14.78 -19.39
C ILE A 174 -8.15 15.79 -18.71
N GLY A 175 -8.47 16.90 -19.38
CA GLY A 175 -9.32 17.95 -18.81
C GLY A 175 -10.72 17.45 -18.42
N GLY A 176 -11.29 16.55 -19.22
CA GLY A 176 -12.60 15.94 -19.00
C GLY A 176 -12.66 15.00 -17.79
N ILE A 177 -11.53 14.49 -17.30
CA ILE A 177 -11.41 13.69 -16.08
C ILE A 177 -11.01 14.55 -14.90
N LEU A 178 -10.11 15.52 -15.11
CA LEU A 178 -9.58 16.37 -14.06
C LEU A 178 -10.64 17.36 -13.53
N TYR A 179 -11.59 17.82 -14.36
CA TYR A 179 -12.51 18.90 -13.98
C TYR A 179 -14.02 18.62 -14.20
N PRO A 180 -14.87 19.06 -13.25
CA PRO A 180 -14.54 19.50 -11.90
C PRO A 180 -14.16 18.31 -11.02
N ALA A 181 -13.21 18.48 -10.09
CA ALA A 181 -12.94 17.47 -9.08
C ALA A 181 -14.13 17.34 -8.11
N SER A 182 -14.30 16.15 -7.52
CA SER A 182 -15.38 15.86 -6.57
C SER A 182 -15.01 16.25 -5.13
N GLY A 183 -13.72 16.39 -4.82
CA GLY A 183 -13.24 17.00 -3.57
C GLY A 183 -12.06 16.29 -2.93
N THR A 184 -11.56 16.87 -1.83
CA THR A 184 -10.47 16.33 -1.03
C THR A 184 -10.95 15.96 0.38
N PHE A 185 -11.00 16.90 1.31
CA PHE A 185 -11.30 16.61 2.70
C PHE A 185 -12.81 16.42 2.95
N ASN A 186 -13.15 15.31 3.61
CA ASN A 186 -14.47 15.07 4.17
C ASN A 186 -14.35 14.07 5.33
N TYR A 187 -14.64 14.54 6.54
CA TYR A 187 -14.55 13.74 7.76
C TYR A 187 -15.73 12.77 7.87
N ARG A 188 -15.50 11.50 7.54
CA ARG A 188 -16.50 10.42 7.47
C ARG A 188 -15.86 9.05 7.69
N VAL A 189 -16.67 8.09 8.11
CA VAL A 189 -16.29 6.68 8.04
C VAL A 189 -16.60 6.11 6.65
N ILE A 190 -15.90 5.05 6.27
CA ILE A 190 -16.18 4.30 5.04
C ILE A 190 -17.52 3.57 5.23
N SER A 191 -18.40 3.68 4.23
CA SER A 191 -19.74 3.06 4.29
C SER A 191 -19.65 1.54 4.50
N GLY A 192 -20.32 1.08 5.56
CA GLY A 192 -20.30 -0.33 5.99
C GLY A 192 -19.12 -0.71 6.87
N THR A 193 -18.33 0.26 7.33
CA THR A 193 -17.22 0.03 8.27
C THR A 193 -17.25 1.04 9.42
N GLY A 194 -16.45 0.79 10.46
CA GLY A 194 -16.21 1.74 11.55
C GLY A 194 -14.96 2.60 11.38
N ARG A 195 -14.35 2.62 10.17
CA ARG A 195 -13.03 3.22 9.97
C ARG A 195 -13.07 4.49 9.14
N LEU A 196 -12.17 5.42 9.46
CA LEU A 196 -12.04 6.68 8.74
C LEU A 196 -11.66 6.45 7.27
N SER A 197 -12.27 7.25 6.41
CA SER A 197 -11.91 7.34 5.01
C SER A 197 -10.57 8.08 4.86
N PRO A 198 -9.77 7.79 3.82
CA PRO A 198 -8.59 8.59 3.48
C PRO A 198 -8.90 10.08 3.27
N HIS A 199 -10.09 10.40 2.75
CA HIS A 199 -10.58 11.78 2.67
C HIS A 199 -10.68 12.46 4.05
N SER A 200 -10.90 11.68 5.10
CA SER A 200 -10.99 12.21 6.47
C SER A 200 -9.64 12.59 7.05
N TYR A 201 -8.54 12.05 6.52
CA TYR A 201 -7.19 12.50 6.85
C TYR A 201 -6.71 13.65 5.95
N GLY A 202 -7.47 14.00 4.90
CA GLY A 202 -7.07 14.98 3.91
C GLY A 202 -5.89 14.52 3.05
N ILE A 203 -5.81 13.20 2.79
CA ILE A 203 -4.75 12.58 1.98
C ILE A 203 -5.29 11.94 0.69
N ALA A 204 -6.54 12.24 0.31
CA ALA A 204 -7.15 11.74 -0.91
C ALA A 204 -7.88 12.83 -1.69
N ILE A 205 -7.96 12.63 -3.00
CA ILE A 205 -8.71 13.47 -3.92
C ILE A 205 -9.53 12.58 -4.86
N ASP A 206 -10.80 12.95 -5.02
CA ASP A 206 -11.65 12.40 -6.06
C ASP A 206 -11.69 13.40 -7.21
N LEU A 207 -11.35 12.95 -8.42
CA LEU A 207 -11.47 13.74 -9.64
C LEU A 207 -12.94 13.83 -10.09
N LYS A 208 -13.19 14.13 -11.37
CA LYS A 208 -14.55 14.23 -11.87
C LYS A 208 -15.25 12.87 -11.81
N SER A 209 -16.37 12.85 -11.09
CA SER A 209 -17.19 11.66 -10.92
C SER A 209 -17.93 11.26 -12.19
N ASP A 210 -18.06 9.95 -12.34
CA ASP A 210 -18.88 9.24 -13.30
C ASP A 210 -19.58 8.08 -12.56
N LYS A 211 -20.81 7.75 -12.95
CA LYS A 211 -21.57 6.64 -12.34
C LYS A 211 -20.85 5.30 -12.41
N ARG A 212 -19.90 5.16 -13.35
CA ARG A 212 -19.16 3.92 -13.60
C ARG A 212 -17.92 3.76 -12.71
N ASP A 213 -17.55 4.76 -11.91
CA ASP A 213 -16.27 4.80 -11.20
C ASP A 213 -16.15 3.82 -10.03
N TYR A 214 -17.25 3.31 -9.47
CA TYR A 214 -17.20 2.60 -8.18
C TYR A 214 -17.90 1.24 -8.19
N TRP A 215 -17.19 0.24 -7.66
CA TRP A 215 -17.54 -1.18 -7.73
C TRP A 215 -18.87 -1.57 -7.07
N LYS A 216 -19.34 -0.85 -6.03
CA LYS A 216 -20.58 -1.25 -5.33
C LYS A 216 -21.83 -1.07 -6.18
N TRP A 217 -21.82 -0.17 -7.16
CA TRP A 217 -22.99 0.16 -7.98
C TRP A 217 -22.72 0.12 -9.49
N SER A 218 -21.46 -0.05 -9.91
CA SER A 218 -21.08 -0.20 -11.30
C SER A 218 -20.78 -1.66 -11.63
N SER A 219 -21.11 -2.08 -12.84
CA SER A 219 -20.70 -3.40 -13.35
C SER A 219 -19.20 -3.40 -13.67
N GLU A 220 -18.55 -4.57 -13.64
CA GLU A 220 -17.14 -4.69 -14.05
C GLU A 220 -16.94 -4.24 -15.50
N LYS A 221 -17.91 -4.50 -16.40
CA LYS A 221 -17.89 -4.02 -17.78
C LYS A 221 -17.87 -2.49 -17.86
N ASP A 222 -18.68 -1.83 -17.06
CA ASP A 222 -18.74 -0.36 -17.00
C ASP A 222 -17.48 0.23 -16.36
N GLY A 223 -16.97 -0.40 -15.31
CA GLY A 223 -15.69 -0.09 -14.67
C GLY A 223 -14.53 -0.20 -15.66
N ASN A 224 -14.43 -1.29 -16.42
CA ASN A 224 -13.46 -1.47 -17.49
C ASN A 224 -13.56 -0.35 -18.55
N SER A 225 -14.77 -0.05 -19.00
CA SER A 225 -15.00 1.05 -19.95
C SER A 225 -14.55 2.40 -19.40
N ARG A 226 -14.72 2.64 -18.10
CA ARG A 226 -14.33 3.88 -17.43
C ARG A 226 -12.82 3.95 -17.19
N LEU A 227 -12.20 2.86 -16.75
CA LEU A 227 -10.76 2.73 -16.52
C LEU A 227 -9.98 3.06 -17.79
N LEU A 228 -10.39 2.53 -18.94
CA LEU A 228 -9.75 2.78 -20.24
C LEU A 228 -9.85 4.24 -20.72
N GLN A 229 -10.66 5.08 -20.06
CA GLN A 229 -10.72 6.52 -20.38
C GLN A 229 -9.62 7.31 -19.70
N TYR A 230 -8.95 6.78 -18.66
CA TYR A 230 -7.93 7.50 -17.91
C TYR A 230 -6.61 7.59 -18.70
N PRO A 231 -6.15 8.80 -19.05
CA PRO A 231 -4.89 8.99 -19.74
C PRO A 231 -3.73 8.53 -18.87
N LYS A 232 -2.81 7.78 -19.47
CA LYS A 232 -1.60 7.29 -18.82
C LYS A 232 -0.83 8.42 -18.13
N GLU A 233 -0.69 9.56 -18.80
CA GLU A 233 0.07 10.71 -18.30
C GLU A 233 -0.57 11.35 -17.06
N LEU A 234 -1.90 11.27 -16.92
CA LEU A 234 -2.57 11.72 -15.70
C LEU A 234 -2.22 10.79 -14.54
N VAL A 235 -2.39 9.48 -14.72
CA VAL A 235 -2.14 8.49 -13.67
C VAL A 235 -0.67 8.50 -13.25
N GLU A 236 0.27 8.49 -14.21
CA GLU A 236 1.71 8.54 -13.95
C GLU A 236 2.14 9.81 -13.22
N ALA A 237 1.54 10.97 -13.52
CA ALA A 237 1.83 12.22 -12.80
C ALA A 237 1.46 12.10 -11.30
N PHE A 238 0.34 11.44 -10.98
CA PHE A 238 -0.05 11.17 -9.60
C PHE A 238 0.86 10.13 -8.94
N GLU A 239 1.17 9.02 -9.61
CA GLU A 239 2.04 7.95 -9.08
C GLU A 239 3.48 8.39 -8.85
N LYS A 240 4.02 9.20 -9.77
CA LYS A 240 5.32 9.86 -9.59
C LYS A 240 5.36 10.70 -8.31
N ASN A 241 4.22 11.29 -7.95
CA ASN A 241 4.02 12.09 -6.76
C ASN A 241 3.38 11.30 -5.59
N ASN A 242 3.58 9.99 -5.54
CA ASN A 242 3.26 9.10 -4.41
C ASN A 242 1.76 8.90 -4.16
N PHE A 243 0.92 9.06 -5.17
CA PHE A 243 -0.49 8.67 -5.10
C PHE A 243 -0.69 7.28 -5.70
N VAL A 244 -1.43 6.43 -4.99
CA VAL A 244 -2.04 5.24 -5.59
C VAL A 244 -3.37 5.63 -6.24
N TRP A 245 -3.73 4.93 -7.31
CA TRP A 245 -4.95 5.16 -8.05
C TRP A 245 -5.95 4.02 -7.84
N GLY A 246 -7.20 4.37 -7.51
CA GLY A 246 -8.25 3.40 -7.28
C GLY A 246 -8.72 2.63 -8.52
N GLY A 247 -8.25 3.02 -9.72
CA GLY A 247 -8.37 2.22 -10.94
C GLY A 247 -7.48 0.97 -10.97
N LYS A 248 -6.50 0.84 -10.05
CA LYS A 248 -5.63 -0.35 -9.91
C LYS A 248 -6.05 -1.27 -8.76
N TRP A 249 -7.33 -1.25 -8.40
CA TRP A 249 -7.94 -2.09 -7.36
C TRP A 249 -9.00 -3.02 -7.96
N GLY A 250 -9.17 -4.21 -7.38
CA GLY A 250 -10.26 -5.12 -7.71
C GLY A 250 -11.60 -4.56 -7.24
N HIS A 251 -11.60 -3.91 -6.08
CA HIS A 251 -12.69 -3.06 -5.62
C HIS A 251 -12.52 -1.64 -6.15
N PHE A 252 -12.63 -1.51 -7.48
CA PHE A 252 -12.30 -0.29 -8.21
C PHE A 252 -13.03 0.96 -7.69
N ASP A 253 -12.28 2.05 -7.62
CA ASP A 253 -12.70 3.41 -7.27
C ASP A 253 -11.98 4.40 -8.19
N ILE A 254 -12.40 4.45 -9.45
CA ILE A 254 -11.58 4.93 -10.58
C ILE A 254 -11.32 6.45 -10.51
N LEU A 255 -12.20 7.22 -9.88
CA LEU A 255 -11.97 8.65 -9.66
C LEU A 255 -10.97 8.98 -8.55
N HIS A 256 -10.63 7.99 -7.72
CA HIS A 256 -9.97 8.17 -6.45
C HIS A 256 -8.45 8.08 -6.56
N PHE A 257 -7.76 9.07 -5.98
CA PHE A 257 -6.31 9.03 -5.76
C PHE A 257 -6.03 9.27 -4.28
N GLU A 258 -5.17 8.44 -3.69
CA GLU A 258 -4.79 8.52 -2.27
C GLU A 258 -3.27 8.61 -2.14
N TYR A 259 -2.79 9.57 -1.37
CA TYR A 259 -1.37 9.75 -1.06
C TYR A 259 -0.89 8.60 -0.17
N ARG A 260 -0.11 7.70 -0.75
CA ARG A 260 0.38 6.44 -0.17
C ARG A 260 1.83 6.19 -0.57
N PRO A 261 2.77 7.00 -0.04
CA PRO A 261 4.18 6.92 -0.42
C PRO A 261 4.75 5.53 -0.17
N GLU A 262 4.38 4.84 0.91
CA GLU A 262 4.90 3.51 1.21
C GLU A 262 4.54 2.46 0.15
N ILE A 263 3.35 2.56 -0.44
CA ILE A 263 2.90 1.63 -1.47
C ILE A 263 3.63 1.87 -2.79
N ILE A 264 3.79 3.15 -3.17
CA ILE A 264 4.51 3.53 -4.38
C ILE A 264 6.02 3.23 -4.26
N LEU A 265 6.64 3.51 -3.11
CA LEU A 265 8.06 3.26 -2.90
C LEU A 265 8.37 1.76 -2.84
N LYS A 266 7.51 0.92 -2.24
CA LYS A 266 7.67 -0.54 -2.29
C LYS A 266 7.69 -1.04 -3.73
N ALA A 267 6.74 -0.59 -4.55
CA ALA A 267 6.67 -0.96 -5.96
C ALA A 267 7.92 -0.51 -6.73
N LYS A 268 8.41 0.72 -6.49
CA LYS A 268 9.59 1.27 -7.18
C LYS A 268 10.89 0.54 -6.83
N TYR A 269 11.11 0.23 -5.55
CA TYR A 269 12.40 -0.31 -5.11
C TYR A 269 12.43 -1.84 -5.05
N PHE A 270 11.30 -2.48 -4.78
CA PHE A 270 11.23 -3.92 -4.51
C PHE A 270 10.18 -4.65 -5.35
N GLY A 271 9.43 -3.98 -6.23
CA GLY A 271 8.40 -4.61 -7.04
C GLY A 271 8.92 -5.61 -8.08
N GLY A 272 10.21 -5.53 -8.45
CA GLY A 272 10.88 -6.45 -9.37
C GLY A 272 11.87 -7.40 -8.69
N TRP A 273 11.84 -7.50 -7.36
CA TRP A 273 12.77 -8.32 -6.59
C TRP A 273 12.62 -9.81 -6.93
N SER A 274 13.73 -10.48 -7.28
CA SER A 274 13.72 -11.91 -7.64
C SER A 274 14.10 -12.84 -6.49
N GLY A 275 14.77 -12.33 -5.44
CA GLY A 275 15.29 -13.13 -4.32
C GLY A 275 16.68 -13.70 -4.55
N GLU A 276 17.25 -13.46 -5.73
CA GLU A 276 18.60 -13.89 -6.14
C GLU A 276 19.67 -12.84 -5.81
N GLU A 277 19.26 -11.62 -5.46
CA GLU A 277 20.17 -10.53 -5.16
C GLU A 277 20.96 -10.78 -3.85
N GLU A 278 22.23 -10.39 -3.85
CA GLU A 278 23.14 -10.65 -2.73
C GLU A 278 22.74 -9.93 -1.44
N SER A 279 22.10 -8.76 -1.55
CA SER A 279 21.65 -7.96 -0.39
C SER A 279 20.17 -7.64 -0.46
N TRP A 280 19.47 -7.90 0.65
CA TRP A 280 18.01 -7.71 0.82
C TRP A 280 17.51 -6.29 0.49
N HIS A 281 18.39 -5.28 0.54
CA HIS A 281 18.07 -3.88 0.27
C HIS A 281 18.46 -3.43 -1.15
N LYS A 282 18.84 -4.34 -2.06
CA LYS A 282 19.16 -3.97 -3.45
C LYS A 282 17.97 -3.24 -4.10
N GLY A 283 18.23 -2.09 -4.72
CA GLY A 283 17.21 -1.24 -5.36
C GLY A 283 16.78 -0.04 -4.51
N ALA A 284 17.01 -0.06 -3.20
CA ALA A 284 16.77 1.10 -2.33
C ALA A 284 17.77 2.25 -2.60
N PRO A 285 17.44 3.49 -2.23
CA PRO A 285 18.37 4.62 -2.26
C PRO A 285 19.66 4.36 -1.46
N GLU A 286 20.77 4.97 -1.87
CA GLU A 286 22.08 4.80 -1.23
C GLU A 286 22.57 6.05 -0.48
N ASP A 287 21.66 6.97 -0.14
CA ASP A 287 21.96 8.11 0.73
C ASP A 287 22.27 7.67 2.17
N GLU A 288 22.85 8.60 2.93
CA GLU A 288 23.35 8.36 4.29
C GLU A 288 22.24 7.91 5.25
N ASP A 289 21.09 8.60 5.24
CA ASP A 289 19.94 8.25 6.09
C ASP A 289 19.41 6.84 5.80
N THR A 290 19.39 6.45 4.52
CA THR A 290 18.95 5.10 4.12
C THR A 290 19.93 4.04 4.58
N LYS A 291 21.24 4.27 4.43
CA LYS A 291 22.29 3.37 4.90
C LYS A 291 22.28 3.21 6.42
N GLU A 292 22.11 4.31 7.16
CA GLU A 292 21.99 4.26 8.61
C GLU A 292 20.80 3.40 9.04
N PHE A 293 19.65 3.54 8.37
CA PHE A 293 18.48 2.74 8.71
C PHE A 293 18.60 1.26 8.33
N ILE A 294 19.32 0.93 7.27
CA ILE A 294 19.67 -0.45 6.92
C ILE A 294 20.49 -1.10 8.04
N GLU A 295 21.48 -0.39 8.59
CA GLU A 295 22.26 -0.88 9.74
C GLU A 295 21.39 -1.06 10.98
N ILE A 296 20.48 -0.11 11.27
CA ILE A 296 19.51 -0.25 12.36
C ILE A 296 18.66 -1.52 12.20
N ILE A 297 18.18 -1.80 10.98
CA ILE A 297 17.41 -3.02 10.68
C ILE A 297 18.28 -4.26 10.90
N ASN A 298 19.53 -4.25 10.40
CA ASN A 298 20.43 -5.39 10.52
C ASN A 298 20.84 -5.67 11.96
N ASP A 299 21.00 -4.64 12.79
CA ASP A 299 21.39 -4.79 14.18
C ASP A 299 20.24 -5.20 15.10
N ASN A 300 19.04 -4.63 14.88
CA ASN A 300 17.91 -4.85 15.78
C ASN A 300 17.08 -6.10 15.43
N LEU A 301 17.17 -6.60 14.19
CA LEU A 301 16.39 -7.76 13.72
C LEU A 301 17.24 -9.02 13.48
N LYS A 302 18.39 -9.13 14.15
CA LYS A 302 19.23 -10.35 14.15
C LYS A 302 18.46 -11.59 14.59
#